data_AF-A0A949I0U7-F1
#
_entry.id   AF-A0A949I0U7-F1
#
_cell.length_a   1.000
_cell.length_b   1.000
_cell.length_c   1.000
_cell.angle_alpha   90.00
_cell.angle_beta   90.00
_cell.angle_gamma   90.00
#
_symmetry.space_group_name_H-M   'P 1'
#
loop_
_entity.id
_entity.type
_entity.pdbx_description
1 polymer ?
#
loop_
_entity_poly.entity_id
_entity_poly.type
_entity_poly.pdbx_seq_one_letter_code
_entity_poly.pdbx_strand_id
1 'polypeptide(L)'
;MELPKIRIKYNKFLDPIFKTYIKSNPKWKDWVEPTEAEVKDRVKKYKKEWVKYEKKILEGICELLDLNFSQNIIDVHIVSGNDRQFSNPVVIKSGFKLDEFIESLIHELIHRLFSDNVQNVIAGKIFLEMFPDENELTRNHIITHAVLKFIYLDFLKDKEKL
;
A
#
# COMPACT_ATOMS: atom_id res chain seq x y z
N MET A 1 20.83 3.63 7.36
CA MET A 1 19.37 3.41 7.47
C MET A 1 19.11 1.92 7.38
N GLU A 2 18.36 1.37 8.32
CA GLU A 2 17.90 -0.03 8.25
C GLU A 2 16.52 -0.05 7.58
N LEU A 3 16.37 -0.82 6.50
CA LEU A 3 15.11 -0.91 5.76
C LEU A 3 14.24 -2.03 6.34
N PRO A 4 12.91 -1.85 6.38
CA PRO A 4 12.02 -2.91 6.81
C PRO A 4 12.05 -4.09 5.84
N LYS A 5 11.96 -5.31 6.37
CA LYS A 5 11.61 -6.48 5.57
C LYS A 5 10.11 -6.54 5.36
N ILE A 6 9.67 -6.62 4.10
CA ILE A 6 8.24 -6.73 3.78
C ILE A 6 7.82 -8.20 3.76
N ARG A 7 6.89 -8.58 4.63
CA ARG A 7 6.35 -9.95 4.70
C ARG A 7 4.93 -10.01 4.16
N ILE A 8 4.81 -10.33 2.88
CA ILE A 8 3.52 -10.58 2.23
C ILE A 8 2.98 -11.94 2.67
N LYS A 9 1.73 -12.02 3.13
CA LYS A 9 1.10 -13.29 3.52
C LYS A 9 -0.41 -13.26 3.34
N TYR A 10 -0.99 -14.36 2.89
CA TYR A 10 -2.43 -14.57 3.02
C TYR A 10 -2.81 -14.59 4.50
N ASN A 11 -3.77 -13.76 4.92
CA ASN A 11 -4.25 -13.74 6.29
C ASN A 11 -5.60 -14.44 6.43
N LYS A 12 -5.55 -15.76 6.65
CA LYS A 12 -6.74 -16.62 6.83
C LYS A 12 -7.66 -16.22 7.99
N PHE A 13 -7.17 -15.43 8.95
CA PHE A 13 -7.96 -15.02 10.11
C PHE A 13 -8.68 -13.69 9.89
N LEU A 14 -8.08 -12.78 9.11
CA LEU A 14 -8.76 -11.55 8.68
C LEU A 14 -9.74 -11.81 7.53
N ASP A 15 -9.41 -12.75 6.64
CA ASP A 15 -10.15 -13.01 5.41
C ASP A 15 -11.66 -13.22 5.58
N PRO A 16 -12.16 -13.97 6.59
CA PRO A 16 -13.61 -14.14 6.81
C PRO A 16 -14.34 -12.82 7.11
N ILE A 17 -13.69 -11.89 7.80
CA ILE A 17 -14.27 -10.57 8.13
C ILE A 17 -14.50 -9.79 6.84
N PHE A 18 -13.47 -9.72 5.99
CA PHE A 18 -13.54 -9.03 4.71
C PHE A 18 -14.53 -9.69 3.74
N LYS A 19 -14.56 -11.02 3.67
CA LYS A 19 -15.55 -11.75 2.87
C LYS A 19 -16.96 -11.44 3.30
N THR A 20 -17.22 -11.41 4.61
CA THR A 20 -18.54 -11.08 5.16
C THR A 20 -18.93 -9.65 4.78
N TYR A 21 -18.02 -8.69 4.94
CA TYR A 21 -18.24 -7.29 4.57
C TYR A 21 -18.53 -7.10 3.07
N ILE A 22 -17.75 -7.75 2.20
CA ILE A 22 -17.98 -7.66 0.75
C ILE A 22 -19.34 -8.27 0.38
N LYS A 23 -19.68 -9.45 0.92
CA LYS A 23 -20.96 -10.12 0.64
C LYS A 23 -22.18 -9.37 1.17
N SER A 24 -22.04 -8.59 2.25
CA SER A 24 -23.15 -7.80 2.80
C SER A 24 -23.40 -6.49 2.04
N ASN A 25 -22.46 -6.06 1.20
CA ASN A 25 -22.54 -4.79 0.50
C ASN A 25 -23.14 -4.95 -0.91
N PRO A 26 -24.31 -4.34 -1.23
CA PRO A 26 -24.97 -4.48 -2.53
C PRO A 26 -24.12 -4.10 -3.74
N LYS A 27 -23.11 -3.22 -3.55
CA LYS A 27 -22.18 -2.83 -4.62
C LYS A 27 -21.36 -4.00 -5.16
N TRP A 28 -21.22 -5.08 -4.40
CA TRP A 28 -20.39 -6.23 -4.72
C TRP A 28 -21.20 -7.51 -4.93
N LYS A 29 -22.48 -7.39 -5.30
CA LYS A 29 -23.38 -8.53 -5.56
C LYS A 29 -22.83 -9.52 -6.60
N ASP A 30 -22.05 -9.03 -7.57
CA ASP A 30 -21.48 -9.81 -8.67
C ASP A 30 -20.02 -10.24 -8.38
N TRP A 31 -19.53 -9.99 -7.16
CA TRP A 31 -18.17 -10.39 -6.78
C TRP A 31 -18.08 -11.90 -6.61
N VAL A 32 -17.17 -12.50 -7.38
CA VAL A 32 -16.84 -13.92 -7.27
C VAL A 32 -15.71 -14.09 -6.26
N GLU A 33 -16.00 -14.76 -5.15
CA GLU A 33 -15.02 -15.07 -4.13
C GLU A 33 -13.93 -16.00 -4.69
N PRO A 34 -12.64 -15.63 -4.64
CA PRO A 34 -11.57 -16.53 -5.01
C PRO A 34 -11.42 -17.64 -3.96
N THR A 35 -11.08 -18.83 -4.44
CA THR A 35 -10.70 -19.95 -3.57
C THR A 35 -9.41 -19.63 -2.80
N GLU A 36 -9.23 -20.26 -1.65
CA GLU A 36 -8.00 -20.11 -0.87
C GLU A 36 -6.74 -20.48 -1.68
N ALA A 37 -6.85 -21.49 -2.56
CA ALA A 37 -5.77 -21.91 -3.43
C ALA A 37 -5.35 -20.79 -4.40
N GLU A 38 -6.33 -20.10 -5.01
CA GLU A 38 -6.08 -18.95 -5.88
C GLU A 38 -5.44 -17.79 -5.13
N VAL A 39 -5.94 -17.47 -3.92
CA VAL A 39 -5.35 -16.40 -3.10
C VAL A 39 -3.90 -16.71 -2.75
N LYS A 40 -3.61 -17.97 -2.34
CA LYS A 40 -2.24 -18.42 -2.05
C LYS A 40 -1.33 -18.38 -3.29
N ASP A 41 -1.84 -18.74 -4.46
CA ASP A 41 -1.09 -18.65 -5.72
C ASP A 41 -0.75 -17.18 -6.05
N ARG A 42 -1.72 -16.27 -5.95
CA ARG A 42 -1.50 -14.83 -6.14
C ARG A 42 -0.49 -14.27 -5.16
N VAL A 43 -0.56 -14.65 -3.88
CA VAL A 43 0.45 -14.26 -2.86
C VAL A 43 1.86 -14.70 -3.25
N LYS A 44 2.04 -15.90 -3.82
CA LYS A 44 3.36 -16.34 -4.32
C LYS A 44 3.85 -15.46 -5.46
N LYS A 45 2.96 -15.12 -6.39
CA LYS A 45 3.26 -14.23 -7.52
C LYS A 45 3.61 -12.81 -7.04
N TYR A 46 2.85 -12.26 -6.11
CA TYR A 46 3.13 -10.96 -5.48
C TYR A 46 4.49 -10.92 -4.78
N LYS A 47 4.85 -11.95 -4.00
CA LYS A 47 6.18 -12.05 -3.39
C LYS A 47 7.30 -12.04 -4.42
N LYS A 48 7.13 -12.85 -5.46
CA LYS A 48 8.11 -12.97 -6.55
C LYS A 48 8.26 -11.67 -7.32
N GLU A 49 7.18 -10.91 -7.47
CA GLU A 49 7.23 -9.61 -8.13
C GLU A 49 7.86 -8.55 -7.23
N TRP A 50 7.42 -8.46 -5.98
CA TRP A 50 7.88 -7.45 -5.02
C TRP A 50 9.38 -7.48 -4.79
N VAL A 51 9.97 -8.67 -4.64
CA VAL A 51 11.41 -8.80 -4.35
C VAL A 51 12.31 -8.17 -5.41
N LYS A 52 11.82 -8.01 -6.65
CA LYS A 52 12.55 -7.34 -7.73
C LYS A 52 12.75 -5.85 -7.47
N TYR A 53 11.83 -5.25 -6.72
CA TYR A 53 11.75 -3.80 -6.53
C TYR A 53 11.90 -3.37 -5.07
N GLU A 54 11.74 -4.29 -4.11
CA GLU A 54 11.67 -4.03 -2.66
C GLU A 54 12.73 -3.05 -2.18
N LYS A 55 14.01 -3.40 -2.35
CA LYS A 55 15.12 -2.55 -1.89
C LYS A 55 15.07 -1.17 -2.54
N LYS A 56 14.93 -1.12 -3.87
CA LYS A 56 14.96 0.12 -4.65
C LYS A 56 13.81 1.07 -4.28
N ILE A 57 12.62 0.53 -4.08
CA ILE A 57 11.43 1.31 -3.69
C ILE A 57 11.61 1.83 -2.26
N LEU A 58 12.00 0.96 -1.32
CA LEU A 58 12.15 1.35 0.08
C LEU A 58 13.25 2.39 0.28
N GLU A 59 14.40 2.24 -0.39
CA GLU A 59 15.44 3.27 -0.42
C GLU A 59 14.90 4.56 -1.04
N GLY A 60 14.25 4.47 -2.20
CA GLY A 60 13.77 5.64 -2.93
C GLY A 60 12.73 6.47 -2.17
N ILE A 61 11.77 5.84 -1.48
CA ILE A 61 10.78 6.58 -0.67
C ILE A 61 11.41 7.22 0.56
N CYS A 62 12.36 6.55 1.21
CA CYS A 62 13.04 7.08 2.38
C CYS A 62 13.98 8.24 2.01
N GLU A 63 14.76 8.09 0.93
CA GLU A 63 15.66 9.12 0.42
C GLU A 63 14.89 10.36 -0.06
N LEU A 64 13.78 10.18 -0.77
CA LEU A 64 12.96 11.28 -1.28
C LEU A 64 12.36 12.12 -0.15
N LEU A 65 11.90 11.46 0.91
CA LEU A 65 11.18 12.10 2.00
C LEU A 65 12.07 12.48 3.19
N ASP A 66 13.32 12.03 3.20
CA ASP A 66 14.22 12.10 4.35
C ASP A 66 13.58 11.50 5.63
N LEU A 67 12.86 10.38 5.46
CA LEU A 67 12.15 9.67 6.53
C LEU A 67 12.62 8.23 6.65
N ASN A 68 12.39 7.65 7.83
CA ASN A 68 12.76 6.27 8.13
C ASN A 68 11.55 5.48 8.65
N PHE A 69 11.45 4.21 8.31
CA PHE A 69 10.48 3.31 8.93
C PHE A 69 10.87 3.04 10.38
N SER A 70 9.88 2.99 11.28
CA SER A 70 10.11 2.65 12.69
C SER A 70 10.21 1.13 12.93
N GLN A 71 9.69 0.34 11.98
CA GLN A 71 9.56 -1.10 12.10
C GLN A 71 10.63 -1.83 11.28
N ASN A 72 11.23 -2.88 11.84
CA ASN A 72 12.15 -3.74 11.09
C ASN A 72 11.41 -4.74 10.17
N ILE A 73 10.14 -4.99 10.44
CA ILE A 73 9.28 -5.90 9.67
C ILE A 73 7.93 -5.26 9.48
N ILE A 74 7.46 -5.20 8.23
CA ILE A 74 6.11 -4.76 7.89
C ILE A 74 5.35 -5.96 7.31
N ASP A 75 4.28 -6.35 7.98
CA ASP A 75 3.38 -7.40 7.51
C ASP A 75 2.38 -6.85 6.51
N VAL A 76 2.34 -7.47 5.33
CA VAL A 76 1.34 -7.18 4.30
C VAL A 76 0.35 -8.34 4.27
N HIS A 77 -0.86 -8.08 4.75
CA HIS A 77 -1.93 -9.06 4.87
C HIS A 77 -2.78 -9.08 3.61
N ILE A 78 -2.65 -10.16 2.84
CA ILE A 78 -3.49 -10.38 1.67
C ILE A 78 -4.80 -11.03 2.09
N VAL A 79 -5.91 -10.44 1.65
CA VAL A 79 -7.28 -10.93 1.86
C VAL A 79 -7.98 -11.09 0.51
N SER A 80 -9.04 -11.89 0.46
CA SER A 80 -9.71 -12.28 -0.79
C SER A 80 -10.35 -11.08 -1.48
N GLY A 81 -11.11 -10.28 -0.73
CA GLY A 81 -11.74 -9.05 -1.19
C GLY A 81 -11.55 -7.94 -0.17
N ASN A 82 -11.54 -6.69 -0.61
CA ASN A 82 -11.51 -5.50 0.23
C ASN A 82 -11.93 -4.31 -0.64
N ASP A 83 -12.75 -3.40 -0.14
CA ASP A 83 -13.16 -2.22 -0.91
C ASP A 83 -12.03 -1.17 -0.96
N ARG A 84 -11.31 -1.01 0.15
CA ARG A 84 -10.22 -0.05 0.30
C ARG A 84 -9.06 -0.64 1.08
N GLN A 85 -7.84 -0.49 0.57
CA GLN A 85 -6.65 -1.00 1.23
C GLN A 85 -6.32 -0.20 2.50
N PHE A 86 -5.56 -0.82 3.40
CA PHE A 86 -5.16 -0.22 4.67
C PHE A 86 -3.64 -0.17 4.76
N SER A 87 -3.12 0.85 5.44
CA SER A 87 -1.69 1.07 5.68
C SER A 87 -1.24 0.70 7.10
N ASN A 88 -2.17 0.58 8.05
CA ASN A 88 -1.87 0.21 9.43
C ASN A 88 -3.04 -0.58 10.10
N PRO A 89 -2.97 -1.92 10.15
CA PRO A 89 -1.97 -2.79 9.51
C PRO A 89 -2.07 -2.74 7.98
N VAL A 90 -1.01 -3.15 7.25
CA VAL A 90 -1.07 -3.16 5.78
C VAL A 90 -1.96 -4.32 5.30
N VAL A 91 -3.08 -4.02 4.66
CA VAL A 91 -4.05 -5.01 4.15
C VAL A 91 -4.37 -4.72 2.68
N ILE A 92 -4.17 -5.72 1.81
CA ILE A 92 -4.35 -5.60 0.36
C ILE A 92 -5.24 -6.74 -0.17
N LYS A 93 -6.22 -6.43 -1.03
CA LYS A 93 -7.03 -7.46 -1.70
C LYS A 93 -6.23 -8.28 -2.70
N SER A 94 -6.57 -9.55 -2.82
CA SER A 94 -5.94 -10.51 -3.73
C SER A 94 -6.35 -10.35 -5.20
N GLY A 95 -7.26 -9.42 -5.51
CA GLY A 95 -7.84 -9.29 -6.85
C GLY A 95 -6.98 -8.53 -7.86
N PHE A 96 -5.85 -7.98 -7.43
CA PHE A 96 -5.01 -7.13 -8.27
C PHE A 96 -4.15 -7.93 -9.24
N LYS A 97 -3.92 -7.34 -10.43
CA LYS A 97 -2.80 -7.71 -11.29
C LYS A 97 -1.47 -7.40 -10.58
N LEU A 98 -0.37 -7.90 -11.14
CA LEU A 98 0.95 -7.76 -10.51
C LEU A 98 1.37 -6.30 -10.39
N ASP A 99 1.22 -5.52 -11.46
CA ASP A 99 1.47 -4.09 -11.50
C ASP A 99 0.60 -3.30 -10.52
N GLU A 100 -0.70 -3.56 -10.52
CA GLU A 100 -1.66 -2.94 -9.60
C GLU A 100 -1.33 -3.26 -8.13
N PHE A 101 -0.88 -4.50 -7.86
CA PHE A 101 -0.45 -4.89 -6.52
C PHE A 101 0.79 -4.12 -6.07
N ILE A 102 1.79 -3.99 -6.94
CA ILE A 102 3.01 -3.23 -6.63
C ILE A 102 2.64 -1.77 -6.33
N GLU A 103 1.82 -1.15 -7.17
CA GLU A 103 1.37 0.24 -6.97
C GLU A 103 0.64 0.41 -5.65
N SER A 104 -0.34 -0.47 -5.39
CA SER A 104 -1.11 -0.43 -4.14
C SER A 104 -0.22 -0.65 -2.93
N LEU A 105 0.78 -1.54 -3.00
CA LEU A 105 1.70 -1.75 -1.89
C LEU A 105 2.58 -0.53 -1.65
N ILE A 106 3.11 0.11 -2.69
CA ILE A 106 3.89 1.35 -2.55
C ILE A 106 3.02 2.44 -1.91
N HIS A 107 1.77 2.60 -2.37
CA HIS A 107 0.81 3.55 -1.82
C HIS A 107 0.61 3.36 -0.30
N GLU A 108 0.34 2.12 0.13
CA GLU A 108 0.16 1.82 1.55
C GLU A 108 1.46 1.98 2.37
N LEU A 109 2.63 1.68 1.79
CA LEU A 109 3.93 1.87 2.45
C LEU A 109 4.27 3.36 2.65
N ILE A 110 3.88 4.24 1.72
CA ILE A 110 4.03 5.69 1.89
C ILE A 110 3.16 6.18 3.05
N HIS A 111 1.89 5.75 3.11
CA HIS A 111 1.02 6.07 4.25
C HIS A 111 1.57 5.53 5.58
N ARG A 112 2.17 4.33 5.56
CA ARG A 112 2.83 3.75 6.72
C ARG A 112 4.03 4.59 7.16
N LEU A 113 4.87 5.02 6.24
CA LEU A 113 6.03 5.87 6.53
C LEU A 113 5.61 7.20 7.16
N PHE A 114 4.58 7.86 6.63
CA PHE A 114 4.04 9.08 7.25
C PHE A 114 3.47 8.84 8.65
N SER A 115 2.75 7.72 8.84
CA SER A 115 2.20 7.35 10.15
C SER A 115 3.29 7.13 11.20
N ASP A 116 4.39 6.48 10.81
CA ASP A 116 5.54 6.23 11.69
C ASP A 116 6.28 7.52 12.08
N ASN A 117 6.19 8.55 11.23
CA ASN A 117 6.92 9.81 11.39
C ASN A 117 6.02 10.99 11.80
N VAL A 118 4.79 10.73 12.27
CA VAL A 118 3.82 11.77 12.64
C VAL A 118 4.35 12.75 13.71
N GLN A 119 5.29 12.32 14.55
CA GLN A 119 5.94 13.18 15.56
C GLN A 119 7.07 14.04 14.99
N ASN A 120 7.72 13.58 13.92
CA ASN A 120 8.89 14.23 13.30
C ASN A 120 8.49 15.15 12.15
N VAL A 121 7.35 14.87 11.51
CA VAL A 121 6.83 15.65 10.41
C VAL A 121 5.52 16.26 10.87
N ILE A 122 5.47 17.60 10.92
CA ILE A 122 4.19 18.31 11.03
C ILE A 122 3.48 18.26 9.67
N ALA A 123 3.38 17.07 9.07
CA ALA A 123 2.86 16.82 7.75
C ALA A 123 1.45 17.40 7.62
N GLY A 124 0.63 17.21 8.66
CA GLY A 124 -0.70 17.79 8.74
C GLY A 124 -0.71 19.32 8.62
N LYS A 125 0.22 20.02 9.27
CA LYS A 125 0.30 21.49 9.22
C LYS A 125 0.87 21.97 7.88
N ILE A 126 1.96 21.36 7.41
CA ILE A 126 2.58 21.70 6.11
C ILE A 126 1.54 21.50 4.99
N PHE A 127 0.82 20.38 5.00
CA PHE A 127 -0.17 20.10 3.96
C PHE A 127 -1.39 21.00 4.09
N LEU A 128 -1.80 21.38 5.31
CA LEU A 128 -2.86 22.36 5.52
C LEU A 128 -2.46 23.74 4.98
N GLU A 129 -1.20 24.15 5.16
CA GLU A 129 -0.69 25.42 4.63
C GLU A 129 -0.58 25.40 3.09
N MET A 130 -0.16 24.28 2.50
CA MET A 130 -0.05 24.13 1.04
C MET A 130 -1.40 23.97 0.33
N PHE A 131 -2.37 23.33 0.98
CA PHE A 131 -3.67 22.98 0.41
C PHE A 131 -4.81 23.30 1.41
N PRO A 132 -5.03 24.59 1.71
CA PRO A 132 -5.97 25.01 2.76
C PRO A 132 -7.44 24.67 2.43
N ASP A 133 -7.80 24.71 1.15
CA ASP A 133 -9.19 24.51 0.68
C ASP A 133 -9.58 23.03 0.53
N GLU A 134 -8.61 22.12 0.59
CA GLU A 134 -8.84 20.70 0.45
C GLU A 134 -9.31 20.07 1.77
N ASN A 135 -9.99 18.93 1.70
CA ASN A 135 -10.25 18.15 2.91
C ASN A 135 -9.01 17.31 3.30
N GLU A 136 -8.98 16.81 4.53
CA GLU A 136 -7.85 16.01 5.04
C GLU A 136 -7.55 14.77 4.18
N LEU A 137 -8.60 14.09 3.72
CA LEU A 137 -8.45 12.91 2.88
C LEU A 137 -7.74 13.28 1.57
N THR A 138 -8.19 14.33 0.88
CA THR A 138 -7.57 14.80 -0.35
C THR A 138 -6.11 15.22 -0.12
N ARG A 139 -5.84 16.02 0.92
CA ARG A 139 -4.48 16.46 1.26
C ARG A 139 -3.50 15.29 1.43
N ASN A 140 -3.90 14.29 2.20
CA ASN A 140 -3.08 13.11 2.44
C ASN A 140 -2.81 12.35 1.13
N HIS A 141 -3.77 12.31 0.20
CA HIS A 141 -3.61 11.61 -1.08
C HIS A 141 -2.81 12.42 -2.09
N ILE A 142 -2.85 13.77 -2.09
CA ILE A 142 -2.02 14.60 -2.99
C ILE A 142 -0.54 14.25 -2.83
N ILE A 143 -0.05 14.23 -1.60
CA ILE A 143 1.36 13.96 -1.32
C ILE A 143 1.71 12.50 -1.57
N THR A 144 0.84 11.55 -1.16
CA THR A 144 1.04 10.14 -1.51
C THR A 144 1.13 9.94 -3.02
N HIS A 145 0.27 10.58 -3.81
CA HIS A 145 0.32 10.52 -5.27
C HIS A 145 1.58 11.18 -5.85
N ALA A 146 2.03 12.30 -5.28
CA ALA A 146 3.27 12.95 -5.72
C ALA A 146 4.49 12.06 -5.51
N VAL A 147 4.61 11.44 -4.32
CA VAL A 147 5.68 10.48 -4.00
C VAL A 147 5.60 9.27 -4.90
N LEU A 148 4.42 8.66 -5.04
CA LEU A 148 4.20 7.50 -5.92
C LEU A 148 4.63 7.80 -7.36
N LYS A 149 4.22 8.96 -7.89
CA LYS A 149 4.60 9.43 -9.23
C LYS A 149 6.11 9.58 -9.39
N PHE A 150 6.78 10.17 -8.40
CA PHE A 150 8.24 10.29 -8.40
C PHE A 150 8.92 8.91 -8.43
N ILE A 151 8.45 7.97 -7.60
CA ILE A 151 8.98 6.60 -7.58
C ILE A 151 8.84 5.93 -8.96
N TYR A 152 7.70 6.07 -9.63
CA TYR A 152 7.52 5.47 -10.96
C TYR A 152 8.40 6.13 -12.03
N LEU A 153 8.46 7.46 -12.08
CA LEU A 153 9.21 8.19 -13.10
C LEU A 153 10.72 8.08 -12.93
N ASP A 154 11.20 8.34 -11.72
CA ASP A 154 12.62 8.61 -11.52
C ASP A 154 13.36 7.38 -10.99
N PHE A 155 12.71 6.57 -10.14
CA PHE A 155 13.29 5.33 -9.66
C PHE A 155 12.99 4.15 -10.57
N LEU A 156 11.72 3.85 -10.86
CA LEU A 156 11.37 2.69 -11.68
C LEU A 156 11.56 2.93 -13.18
N LYS A 157 11.65 4.21 -13.61
CA LYS A 157 11.78 4.62 -15.01
C LYS A 157 10.64 4.11 -15.89
N ASP A 158 9.46 3.97 -15.30
CA ASP A 158 8.27 3.42 -15.94
C ASP A 158 7.31 4.58 -16.23
N LYS A 159 7.42 5.14 -17.44
CA LYS A 159 6.69 6.34 -17.87
C LYS A 159 5.25 6.05 -18.32
N GLU A 160 4.89 4.79 -18.54
CA GLU A 160 3.56 4.40 -19.03
C GLU A 160 2.53 4.20 -17.91
N LYS A 161 2.98 4.20 -16.64
CA LYS A 161 2.14 3.99 -15.46
C LYS A 161 1.52 5.25 -14.85
N LEU A 162 1.38 6.32 -15.64
CA LEU A 162 0.83 7.60 -15.19
C LEU A 162 -0.37 8.06 -16.01
#